data_AF-A0A1B8ETD6-F1
#
_entry.id   AF-A0A1B8ETD6-F1
#
_cell.length_a   1.000
_cell.length_b   1.000
_cell.length_c   1.000
_cell.angle_alpha   90.00
_cell.angle_beta   90.00
_cell.angle_gamma   90.00
#
_symmetry.space_group_name_H-M   'P 1'
#
loop_
_entity.id
_entity.type
_entity.pdbx_description
1 polymer ?
#
loop_
_entity_poly.entity_id
_entity_poly.type
_entity_poly.pdbx_seq_one_letter_code
_entity_poly.pdbx_strand_id
1 'polypeptide(L)'
;MGHNAPNVAKFSLRQPNKRLVRALSRDSDVLENHREQFTTITRETPIICIREELPTAIGMIVPEHSASMDGFHVRKDSIPANHMDMTKFLSPQDIGYRRISSHIVTLVETSKDHEEMEKIMDEMLDALRFDTIDDREEKIEKAHAETFNWILSDQNYSSTEVEGITSIVPWLAKDAKPICWISGKAGSGKSTLMKYIWTDGRTRTHLLTWAGGKPLLLAAFFFYERGESSQKSREGLIRSLLHQILSQKRELIPIVFKGEIETKDIRPRRRLSWPKLKNAFEILLTHTSDSFKLCIFADGLDEYRIMDRMEDYTGDDLELFYDGENDDESPAVLSIATDASPAVPIDLLGVVKSATASMAMSDLTALSLFVSVRAMVQTRYKRPFSLPLHFAILGAVFVVFVVLLVKFGGRHPATITAMILVLVIAILGRIFDPDTAYLTETTLDDGTVVPVKRPLIGFKHLEIKLGVTGDYEVRSDGWRHEPALIRI
;
A
#
# COMPACT_ATOMS: atom_id res chain seq x y z
N MET A 1 52.81 -15.51 1.33
CA MET A 1 53.81 -15.79 2.39
C MET A 1 54.49 -17.17 2.35
N GLY A 2 53.91 -18.21 1.74
CA GLY A 2 54.43 -19.59 1.84
C GLY A 2 55.87 -19.86 1.36
N HIS A 3 56.43 -19.04 0.47
CA HIS A 3 57.80 -19.24 -0.04
C HIS A 3 58.90 -18.73 0.92
N ASN A 4 58.58 -17.72 1.73
CA ASN A 4 59.55 -17.03 2.61
C ASN A 4 59.42 -17.47 4.08
N ALA A 5 58.26 -18.00 4.50
CA ALA A 5 58.07 -18.52 5.86
C ALA A 5 59.13 -19.58 6.27
N PRO A 6 59.57 -20.51 5.40
CA PRO A 6 60.66 -21.43 5.74
C PRO A 6 62.02 -20.73 5.88
N ASN A 7 62.27 -19.68 5.09
CA ASN A 7 63.52 -18.92 5.10
C ASN A 7 63.62 -18.00 6.32
N VAL A 8 62.51 -17.39 6.75
CA VAL A 8 62.41 -16.60 7.98
C VAL A 8 62.49 -17.49 9.23
N ALA A 9 61.87 -18.68 9.21
CA ALA A 9 61.97 -19.64 10.31
C ALA A 9 63.39 -20.22 10.49
N LYS A 10 64.15 -20.39 9.40
CA LYS A 10 65.57 -20.78 9.46
C LYS A 10 66.44 -19.77 10.22
N PHE A 11 66.09 -18.48 10.17
CA PHE A 11 66.78 -17.43 10.92
C PHE A 11 66.45 -17.42 12.43
N SER A 12 65.37 -18.09 12.86
CA SER A 12 64.84 -18.04 14.23
C SER A 12 65.13 -19.28 15.10
N LEU A 13 65.87 -20.28 14.57
CA LEU A 13 66.25 -21.52 15.30
C LEU A 13 65.06 -22.34 15.89
N ARG A 14 63.80 -22.06 15.51
CA ARG A 14 62.62 -22.81 15.96
C ARG A 14 62.03 -23.64 14.82
N GLN A 15 61.67 -24.90 15.11
CA GLN A 15 60.97 -25.74 14.14
C GLN A 15 59.52 -25.23 13.94
N PRO A 16 59.11 -24.87 12.72
CA PRO A 16 57.78 -24.34 12.49
C PRO A 16 56.74 -25.47 12.52
N ASN A 17 55.55 -25.17 13.06
CA ASN A 17 54.43 -26.11 13.10
C ASN A 17 53.99 -26.46 11.67
N LYS A 18 54.23 -27.70 11.25
CA LYS A 18 54.00 -28.19 9.88
C LYS A 18 52.54 -28.05 9.41
N ARG A 19 51.58 -28.07 10.33
CA ARG A 19 50.15 -27.86 10.00
C ARG A 19 49.87 -26.40 9.65
N LEU A 20 50.41 -25.46 10.43
CA LEU A 20 50.29 -24.02 10.15
C LEU A 20 51.02 -23.64 8.85
N VAL A 21 52.21 -24.21 8.61
CA VAL A 21 52.95 -23.95 7.36
C VAL A 21 52.19 -24.49 6.14
N ARG A 22 51.53 -25.65 6.27
CA ARG A 22 50.67 -26.21 5.20
C ARG A 22 49.40 -25.38 4.99
N ALA A 23 48.80 -24.82 6.05
CA ALA A 23 47.68 -23.88 5.90
C ALA A 23 48.10 -22.54 5.26
N LEU A 24 49.38 -22.19 5.28
CA LEU A 24 49.95 -20.97 4.69
C LEU A 24 50.54 -21.18 3.27
N SER A 25 50.36 -22.37 2.67
CA SER A 25 50.82 -22.64 1.31
C SER A 25 49.94 -21.94 0.26
N ARG A 26 50.47 -21.78 -0.96
CA ARG A 26 49.80 -21.08 -2.07
C ARG A 26 48.43 -21.67 -2.43
N ASP A 27 48.29 -22.99 -2.32
CA ASP A 27 47.09 -23.74 -2.71
C ASP A 27 46.28 -24.18 -1.48
N SER A 28 46.25 -23.35 -0.44
CA SER A 28 45.53 -23.66 0.79
C SER A 28 44.04 -23.33 0.62
N ASP A 29 43.22 -24.37 0.54
CA ASP A 29 41.75 -24.25 0.52
C ASP A 29 41.21 -23.45 1.72
N VAL A 30 41.93 -23.52 2.85
CA VAL A 30 41.58 -22.77 4.06
C VAL A 30 41.78 -21.27 3.87
N LEU A 31 42.87 -20.84 3.24
CA LEU A 31 43.10 -19.42 2.98
C LEU A 31 42.16 -18.89 1.90
N GLU A 32 41.84 -19.71 0.91
CA GLU A 32 40.90 -19.34 -0.15
C GLU A 32 39.49 -19.11 0.40
N ASN A 33 38.98 -20.04 1.21
CA ASN A 33 37.67 -19.89 1.85
C ASN A 33 37.60 -18.66 2.78
N HIS A 34 38.66 -18.38 3.55
CA HIS A 34 38.71 -17.16 4.35
C HIS A 34 38.74 -15.89 3.51
N ARG A 35 39.41 -15.91 2.35
CA ARG A 35 39.43 -14.79 1.41
C ARG A 35 38.04 -14.52 0.85
N GLU A 36 37.32 -15.54 0.42
CA GLU A 36 35.94 -15.41 -0.07
C GLU A 36 34.98 -14.87 1.00
N GLN A 37 35.08 -15.38 2.23
CA GLN A 37 34.31 -14.87 3.37
C GLN A 37 34.63 -13.41 3.66
N PHE A 38 35.91 -13.04 3.64
CA PHE A 38 36.33 -11.66 3.87
C PHE A 38 35.78 -10.71 2.81
N THR A 39 35.87 -11.08 1.52
CA THR A 39 35.31 -10.29 0.41
C THR A 39 33.80 -10.06 0.54
N THR A 40 33.07 -11.05 1.09
CA THR A 40 31.63 -10.95 1.32
C THR A 40 31.31 -9.94 2.42
N ILE A 41 32.09 -9.93 3.51
CA ILE A 41 31.88 -9.04 4.66
C ILE A 41 32.30 -7.60 4.33
N THR A 42 33.33 -7.41 3.52
CA THR A 42 33.87 -6.08 3.19
C THR A 42 33.23 -5.47 1.94
N ARG A 43 32.05 -5.94 1.53
CA ARG A 43 31.41 -5.52 0.28
C ARG A 43 31.15 -4.02 0.21
N GLU A 44 30.89 -3.37 1.34
CA GLU A 44 30.62 -1.94 1.41
C GLU A 44 31.76 -1.15 2.09
N THR A 45 32.82 -1.83 2.53
CA THR A 45 33.96 -1.19 3.19
C THR A 45 35.02 -0.80 2.16
N PRO A 46 35.40 0.48 2.05
CA PRO A 46 36.50 0.86 1.18
C PRO A 46 37.83 0.31 1.70
N ILE A 47 38.51 -0.48 0.88
CA ILE A 47 39.80 -1.11 1.21
C ILE A 47 40.88 -0.61 0.27
N ILE A 48 42.05 -0.29 0.81
CA ILE A 48 43.21 0.14 0.04
C ILE A 48 44.36 -0.80 0.33
N CYS A 49 44.73 -1.60 -0.67
CA CYS A 49 45.86 -2.52 -0.62
C CYS A 49 47.12 -1.81 -1.10
N ILE A 50 48.15 -1.75 -0.25
CA ILE A 50 49.41 -1.09 -0.56
C ILE A 50 50.56 -2.08 -0.49
N ARG A 51 51.35 -2.14 -1.57
CA ARG A 51 52.47 -3.10 -1.72
C ARG A 51 53.84 -2.43 -1.76
N GLU A 52 54.86 -3.21 -1.46
CA GLU A 52 56.26 -2.86 -1.73
C GLU A 52 56.59 -2.94 -3.23
N GLU A 53 57.49 -2.07 -3.70
CA GLU A 53 58.06 -2.10 -5.06
C GLU A 53 59.51 -2.61 -5.08
N LEU A 54 60.24 -2.48 -3.96
CA LEU A 54 61.66 -2.83 -3.88
C LEU A 54 61.87 -4.13 -3.08
N PRO A 55 62.78 -5.02 -3.50
CA PRO A 55 63.09 -6.21 -2.73
C PRO A 55 63.94 -5.87 -1.50
N THR A 56 63.85 -6.71 -0.47
CA THR A 56 64.83 -6.74 0.62
C THR A 56 66.08 -7.53 0.20
N ALA A 57 67.10 -7.59 1.08
CA ALA A 57 68.30 -8.41 0.86
C ALA A 57 68.00 -9.92 0.65
N ILE A 58 66.83 -10.39 1.07
CA ILE A 58 66.36 -11.78 0.89
C ILE A 58 65.28 -11.90 -0.20
N GLY A 59 65.08 -10.87 -1.02
CA GLY A 59 64.10 -10.81 -2.09
C GLY A 59 62.81 -10.06 -1.73
N MET A 60 61.81 -10.15 -2.61
CA MET A 60 60.45 -9.64 -2.35
C MET A 60 59.80 -10.46 -1.24
N ILE A 61 59.33 -9.79 -0.20
CA ILE A 61 58.71 -10.46 0.94
C ILE A 61 57.26 -10.82 0.63
N VAL A 62 56.52 -9.87 0.07
CA VAL A 62 55.11 -9.98 -0.32
C VAL A 62 54.98 -9.76 -1.83
N PRO A 63 54.83 -10.84 -2.62
CA PRO A 63 54.57 -10.73 -4.04
C PRO A 63 53.23 -10.02 -4.33
N GLU A 64 53.14 -9.38 -5.49
CA GLU A 64 51.98 -8.58 -5.91
C GLU A 64 50.63 -9.30 -5.81
N HIS A 65 50.55 -10.55 -6.29
CA HIS A 65 49.34 -11.37 -6.24
C HIS A 65 48.88 -11.72 -4.83
N SER A 66 49.76 -11.54 -3.82
CA SER A 66 49.48 -11.78 -2.40
C SER A 66 49.32 -10.48 -1.60
N ALA A 67 49.66 -9.34 -2.18
CA ALA A 67 49.59 -8.02 -1.55
C ALA A 67 48.25 -7.30 -1.80
N SER A 68 47.40 -7.87 -2.64
CA SER A 68 46.12 -7.30 -3.01
C SER A 68 45.02 -8.36 -3.02
N MET A 69 43.78 -7.89 -2.86
CA MET A 69 42.58 -8.69 -3.06
C MET A 69 41.72 -8.09 -4.15
N ASP A 70 40.83 -8.89 -4.72
CA ASP A 70 39.83 -8.41 -5.65
C ASP A 70 38.53 -8.11 -4.89
N GLY A 71 37.82 -7.05 -5.31
CA GLY A 71 36.58 -6.63 -4.68
C GLY A 71 36.06 -5.32 -5.27
N PHE A 72 34.77 -5.05 -5.08
CA PHE A 72 34.08 -3.90 -5.68
C PHE A 72 34.62 -2.53 -5.19
N HIS A 73 35.05 -2.46 -3.93
CA HIS A 73 35.56 -1.21 -3.31
C HIS A 73 37.04 -1.33 -2.90
N VAL A 74 37.82 -2.16 -3.61
CA VAL A 74 39.25 -2.35 -3.34
C VAL A 74 40.09 -1.52 -4.31
N ARG A 75 40.91 -0.63 -3.77
CA ARG A 75 41.97 0.07 -4.54
C ARG A 75 43.32 -0.58 -4.29
N LYS A 76 44.15 -0.64 -5.33
CA LYS A 76 45.50 -1.21 -5.27
C LYS A 76 46.50 -0.10 -5.58
N ASP A 77 47.51 0.05 -4.73
CA ASP A 77 48.60 1.01 -4.93
C ASP A 77 49.92 0.41 -4.41
N SER A 78 51.02 1.11 -4.61
CA SER A 78 52.36 0.67 -4.23
C SER A 78 53.18 1.80 -3.60
N ILE A 79 54.30 1.45 -2.97
CA ILE A 79 55.25 2.40 -2.39
C ILE A 79 56.66 2.01 -2.87
N PRO A 80 57.49 2.97 -3.31
CA PRO A 80 58.88 2.74 -3.74
C PRO A 80 59.82 2.45 -2.56
N ALA A 81 59.49 1.43 -1.78
CA ALA A 81 60.23 0.95 -0.61
C ALA A 81 60.14 -0.58 -0.53
N ASN A 82 61.04 -1.17 0.26
CA ASN A 82 60.99 -2.58 0.60
C ASN A 82 60.08 -2.83 1.81
N HIS A 83 59.77 -4.09 2.11
CA HIS A 83 58.87 -4.48 3.19
C HIS A 83 59.24 -3.93 4.59
N MET A 84 60.54 -3.72 4.84
CA MET A 84 61.01 -3.20 6.12
C MET A 84 60.85 -1.67 6.24
N ASP A 85 60.79 -0.97 5.12
CA ASP A 85 60.85 0.49 5.06
C ASP A 85 59.58 1.13 4.50
N MET A 86 58.65 0.35 3.94
CA MET A 86 57.39 0.85 3.35
C MET A 86 56.45 1.59 4.31
N THR A 87 56.71 1.51 5.62
CA THR A 87 55.98 2.23 6.68
C THR A 87 56.82 3.31 7.36
N LYS A 88 58.04 3.57 6.88
CA LYS A 88 58.97 4.55 7.45
C LYS A 88 59.19 5.68 6.44
N PHE A 89 58.69 6.86 6.76
CA PHE A 89 58.80 8.03 5.89
C PHE A 89 59.82 9.01 6.44
N LEU A 90 60.73 9.46 5.58
CA LEU A 90 61.79 10.41 5.96
C LEU A 90 61.28 11.85 6.06
N SER A 91 60.31 12.22 5.21
CA SER A 91 59.67 13.54 5.24
C SER A 91 58.28 13.52 4.56
N PRO A 92 57.49 14.60 4.70
CA PRO A 92 56.21 14.73 4.01
C PRO A 92 56.30 14.78 2.46
N GLN A 93 57.49 14.99 1.90
CA GLN A 93 57.72 15.00 0.45
C GLN A 93 57.98 13.60 -0.11
N ASP A 94 58.24 12.61 0.76
CA ASP A 94 58.41 11.21 0.41
C ASP A 94 57.21 10.70 -0.41
N ILE A 95 57.47 9.90 -1.43
CA ILE A 95 56.43 9.38 -2.33
C ILE A 95 55.47 8.46 -1.57
N GLY A 96 55.99 7.60 -0.71
CA GLY A 96 55.19 6.71 0.14
C GLY A 96 54.31 7.50 1.10
N TYR A 97 54.88 8.54 1.73
CA TYR A 97 54.10 9.42 2.61
C TYR A 97 52.94 10.08 1.87
N ARG A 98 53.21 10.67 0.69
CA ARG A 98 52.19 11.36 -0.11
C ARG A 98 51.08 10.42 -0.58
N ARG A 99 51.42 9.21 -1.04
CA ARG A 99 50.43 8.20 -1.46
C ARG A 99 49.54 7.79 -0.28
N ILE A 100 50.14 7.42 0.85
CA ILE A 100 49.40 7.02 2.06
C ILE A 100 48.52 8.16 2.57
N SER A 101 49.08 9.36 2.70
CA SER A 101 48.34 10.53 3.17
C SER A 101 47.17 10.86 2.24
N SER A 102 47.36 10.77 0.92
CA SER A 102 46.28 10.99 -0.07
C SER A 102 45.14 9.99 0.11
N HIS A 103 45.46 8.70 0.31
CA HIS A 103 44.47 7.66 0.55
C HIS A 103 43.71 7.87 1.86
N ILE A 104 44.42 8.21 2.94
CA ILE A 104 43.80 8.51 4.24
C ILE A 104 42.87 9.72 4.13
N VAL A 105 43.31 10.81 3.49
CA VAL A 105 42.47 11.99 3.26
C VAL A 105 41.21 11.62 2.48
N THR A 106 41.35 10.86 1.39
CA THR A 106 40.20 10.40 0.59
C THR A 106 39.22 9.57 1.42
N LEU A 107 39.71 8.65 2.26
CA LEU A 107 38.86 7.83 3.13
C LEU A 107 38.14 8.69 4.18
N VAL A 108 38.82 9.67 4.76
CA VAL A 108 38.23 10.58 5.75
C VAL A 108 37.19 11.49 5.11
N GLU A 109 37.45 12.03 3.92
CA GLU A 109 36.49 12.83 3.16
C GLU A 109 35.24 12.01 2.81
N THR A 110 35.41 10.81 2.25
CA THR A 110 34.30 9.89 1.95
C THR A 110 33.47 9.57 3.20
N SER A 111 34.13 9.37 4.35
CA SER A 111 33.44 9.12 5.63
C SER A 111 32.65 10.34 6.11
N LYS A 112 33.16 11.56 5.93
CA LYS A 112 32.47 12.79 6.30
C LYS A 112 31.24 13.04 5.43
N ASP A 113 31.37 12.81 4.13
CA ASP A 113 30.24 12.94 3.19
C ASP A 113 29.11 11.97 3.56
N HIS A 114 29.47 10.75 3.96
CA HIS A 114 28.49 9.76 4.44
C HIS A 114 27.81 10.18 5.74
N GLU A 115 28.57 10.69 6.72
CA GLU A 115 28.03 11.20 7.99
C GLU A 115 27.12 12.42 7.79
N GLU A 116 27.49 13.34 6.89
CA GLU A 116 26.67 14.50 6.53
C GLU A 116 25.38 14.05 5.83
N MET A 117 25.45 13.06 4.93
CA MET A 117 24.28 12.50 4.26
C MET A 117 23.33 11.80 5.24
N GLU A 118 23.84 10.99 6.17
CA GLU A 118 23.01 10.37 7.21
C GLU A 118 22.27 11.42 8.05
N LYS A 119 22.96 12.49 8.44
CA LYS A 119 22.34 13.61 9.15
C LYS A 119 21.25 14.30 8.32
N ILE A 120 21.49 14.51 7.03
CA ILE A 120 20.48 15.06 6.10
C ILE A 120 19.26 14.14 6.02
N MET A 121 19.47 12.82 5.94
CA MET A 121 18.39 11.84 5.89
C MET A 121 17.57 11.84 7.19
N ASP A 122 18.21 11.97 8.35
CA ASP A 122 17.53 12.13 9.64
C ASP A 122 16.67 13.42 9.65
N GLU A 123 17.24 14.55 9.22
CA GLU A 123 16.53 15.83 9.16
C GLU A 123 15.31 15.79 8.22
N MET A 124 15.39 15.04 7.11
CA MET A 124 14.28 14.84 6.19
C MET A 124 13.15 14.00 6.81
N LEU A 125 13.49 12.93 7.52
CA LEU A 125 12.51 12.12 8.22
C LEU A 125 11.82 12.94 9.33
N ASP A 126 12.59 13.72 10.09
CA ASP A 126 12.05 14.61 11.11
C ASP A 126 11.13 15.68 10.51
N ALA A 127 11.44 16.21 9.32
CA ALA A 127 10.57 17.17 8.62
C ALA A 127 9.22 16.58 8.19
N LEU A 128 9.18 15.26 7.92
CA LEU A 128 7.93 14.55 7.59
C LEU A 128 7.10 14.27 8.84
N ARG A 129 7.73 14.02 9.98
CA ARG A 129 7.07 13.66 11.23
C ARG A 129 6.16 14.78 11.78
N PHE A 130 5.08 14.40 12.43
CA PHE A 130 4.21 15.29 13.22
C PHE A 130 3.77 14.57 14.50
N ASP A 131 3.46 15.35 15.55
CA ASP A 131 3.31 14.81 16.91
C ASP A 131 2.25 13.70 17.02
N THR A 132 1.16 13.82 16.26
CA THR A 132 0.00 12.90 16.31
C THR A 132 0.03 11.82 15.21
N ILE A 133 1.20 11.48 14.67
CA ILE A 133 1.32 10.53 13.54
C ILE A 133 0.85 9.11 13.89
N ASP A 134 1.16 8.65 15.10
CA ASP A 134 0.81 7.30 15.59
C ASP A 134 -0.44 7.28 16.50
N ASP A 135 -0.87 8.46 16.97
CA ASP A 135 -1.93 8.67 17.96
C ASP A 135 -3.24 7.94 17.66
N ARG A 136 -3.65 7.93 16.39
CA ARG A 136 -4.93 7.34 16.00
C ARG A 136 -4.86 5.82 16.03
N GLU A 137 -3.78 5.24 15.50
CA GLU A 137 -3.59 3.80 15.51
C GLU A 137 -3.60 3.29 16.95
N GLU A 138 -2.87 3.93 17.86
CA GLU A 138 -2.80 3.54 19.28
C GLU A 138 -4.18 3.56 19.96
N LYS A 139 -4.99 4.59 19.69
CA LYS A 139 -6.34 4.75 20.26
C LYS A 139 -7.37 3.75 19.74
N ILE A 140 -7.13 3.08 18.62
CA ILE A 140 -8.03 2.01 18.14
C ILE A 140 -7.88 0.79 19.07
N GLU A 141 -8.98 0.36 19.69
CA GLU A 141 -8.98 -0.83 20.53
C GLU A 141 -8.48 -2.06 19.77
N LYS A 142 -7.70 -2.91 20.45
CA LYS A 142 -7.26 -4.18 19.86
C LYS A 142 -8.47 -5.09 19.70
N ALA A 143 -8.60 -5.71 18.54
CA ALA A 143 -9.63 -6.71 18.31
C ALA A 143 -9.48 -7.87 19.31
N HIS A 144 -10.62 -8.43 19.74
CA HIS A 144 -10.60 -9.72 20.41
C HIS A 144 -10.15 -10.79 19.40
N ALA A 145 -9.17 -11.62 19.78
CA ALA A 145 -8.42 -12.47 18.85
C ALA A 145 -9.29 -13.40 17.98
N GLU A 146 -10.45 -13.81 18.50
CA GLU A 146 -11.37 -14.73 17.83
C GLU A 146 -12.31 -14.04 16.83
N THR A 147 -12.59 -12.74 16.98
CA THR A 147 -13.68 -12.06 16.25
C THR A 147 -13.37 -11.85 14.77
N PHE A 148 -12.10 -11.66 14.40
CA PHE A 148 -11.69 -11.39 13.02
C PHE A 148 -10.83 -12.50 12.41
N ASN A 149 -10.65 -13.62 13.11
CA ASN A 149 -9.78 -14.70 12.63
C ASN A 149 -10.20 -15.23 11.24
N TRP A 150 -11.50 -15.21 10.96
CA TRP A 150 -12.08 -15.65 9.68
C TRP A 150 -11.48 -14.92 8.47
N ILE A 151 -11.06 -13.66 8.60
CA ILE A 151 -10.61 -12.86 7.45
C ILE A 151 -9.20 -13.25 6.98
N LEU A 152 -8.36 -13.76 7.89
CA LEU A 152 -6.98 -14.21 7.64
C LEU A 152 -6.85 -15.74 7.75
N SER A 153 -7.95 -16.47 7.60
CA SER A 153 -7.95 -17.93 7.62
C SER A 153 -7.80 -18.49 6.20
N ASP A 154 -6.89 -19.45 6.03
CA ASP A 154 -6.72 -20.25 4.79
C ASP A 154 -7.82 -21.31 4.61
N GLN A 155 -8.57 -21.60 5.68
CA GLN A 155 -9.64 -22.58 5.68
C GLN A 155 -10.81 -21.99 4.89
N ASN A 156 -11.09 -22.57 3.71
CA ASN A 156 -12.42 -22.51 3.13
C ASN A 156 -13.39 -23.03 4.21
N TYR A 157 -14.14 -22.15 4.87
CA TYR A 157 -15.22 -22.55 5.76
C TYR A 157 -16.28 -23.28 4.92
N SER A 158 -16.07 -24.57 4.68
CA SER A 158 -17.03 -25.48 4.10
C SER A 158 -17.90 -26.02 5.23
N SER A 159 -18.91 -25.25 5.61
CA SER A 159 -20.13 -25.79 6.20
C SER A 159 -21.18 -24.70 6.28
N THR A 160 -22.22 -24.86 5.45
CA THR A 160 -23.62 -24.54 5.76
C THR A 160 -23.88 -23.31 6.64
N GLU A 161 -24.41 -22.25 6.01
CA GLU A 161 -25.31 -21.20 6.54
C GLU A 161 -24.88 -19.71 6.52
N VAL A 162 -23.74 -19.31 5.94
CA VAL A 162 -23.52 -17.88 5.61
C VAL A 162 -22.88 -17.71 4.24
N GLU A 163 -23.71 -17.60 3.20
CA GLU A 163 -23.30 -17.06 1.90
C GLU A 163 -22.78 -15.62 2.11
N GLY A 164 -21.47 -15.40 1.91
CA GLY A 164 -20.93 -14.05 1.73
C GLY A 164 -19.68 -13.67 2.53
N ILE A 165 -19.11 -14.52 3.39
CA ILE A 165 -17.88 -14.17 4.12
C ILE A 165 -16.67 -14.79 3.42
N THR A 166 -15.99 -14.00 2.57
CA THR A 166 -14.75 -14.42 1.89
C THR A 166 -13.51 -13.92 2.65
N SER A 167 -12.56 -14.83 2.89
CA SER A 167 -11.22 -14.53 3.39
C SER A 167 -10.48 -13.58 2.44
N ILE A 168 -9.63 -12.68 2.96
CA ILE A 168 -8.83 -11.75 2.14
C ILE A 168 -7.51 -12.38 1.67
N VAL A 169 -7.12 -13.53 2.22
CA VAL A 169 -5.85 -14.18 1.89
C VAL A 169 -5.61 -14.35 0.37
N PRO A 170 -6.62 -14.77 -0.44
CA PRO A 170 -6.43 -14.87 -1.88
C PRO A 170 -6.09 -13.55 -2.56
N TRP A 171 -6.53 -12.42 -2.01
CA TRP A 171 -6.17 -11.09 -2.50
C TRP A 171 -4.75 -10.70 -2.06
N LEU A 172 -4.40 -10.91 -0.79
CA LEU A 172 -3.05 -10.61 -0.27
C LEU A 172 -1.94 -11.40 -0.99
N ALA A 173 -2.25 -12.60 -1.48
CA ALA A 173 -1.27 -13.50 -2.10
C ALA A 173 -1.24 -13.47 -3.64
N LYS A 174 -2.18 -12.78 -4.31
CA LYS A 174 -2.29 -12.80 -5.79
C LYS A 174 -2.16 -11.41 -6.40
N ASP A 175 -1.52 -11.37 -7.56
CA ASP A 175 -1.18 -10.16 -8.30
C ASP A 175 -2.32 -9.62 -9.20
N ALA A 176 -3.59 -9.90 -8.86
CA ALA A 176 -4.70 -9.75 -9.80
C ALA A 176 -5.49 -8.44 -9.66
N LYS A 177 -5.48 -7.80 -8.49
CA LYS A 177 -6.17 -6.51 -8.25
C LYS A 177 -5.36 -5.64 -7.28
N PRO A 178 -4.93 -4.43 -7.68
CA PRO A 178 -4.09 -3.58 -6.83
C PRO A 178 -4.86 -2.91 -5.69
N ILE A 179 -6.20 -2.99 -5.64
CA ILE A 179 -6.99 -2.34 -4.59
C ILE A 179 -7.97 -3.35 -3.97
N CYS A 180 -8.10 -3.36 -2.63
CA CYS A 180 -9.18 -4.06 -1.93
C CYS A 180 -9.89 -3.15 -0.94
N TRP A 181 -11.22 -3.20 -1.01
CA TRP A 181 -12.12 -2.35 -0.23
C TRP A 181 -12.77 -3.14 0.91
N ILE A 182 -12.63 -2.65 2.15
CA ILE A 182 -13.45 -3.08 3.29
C ILE A 182 -14.54 -2.04 3.52
N SER A 183 -15.79 -2.47 3.48
CA SER A 183 -16.90 -1.59 3.79
C SER A 183 -17.77 -2.10 4.93
N GLY A 184 -18.57 -1.21 5.55
CA GLY A 184 -19.35 -1.57 6.74
C GLY A 184 -20.01 -0.39 7.44
N LYS A 185 -21.03 -0.67 8.24
CA LYS A 185 -21.82 0.34 8.97
C LYS A 185 -20.95 1.15 9.94
N ALA A 186 -21.42 2.34 10.31
CA ALA A 186 -20.81 3.08 11.42
C ALA A 186 -20.84 2.23 12.69
N GLY A 187 -19.74 2.18 13.43
CA GLY A 187 -19.62 1.36 14.63
C GLY A 187 -19.55 -0.16 14.38
N SER A 188 -19.43 -0.65 13.14
CA SER A 188 -19.31 -2.08 12.85
C SER A 188 -17.91 -2.66 13.09
N GLY A 189 -16.98 -1.89 13.66
CA GLY A 189 -15.61 -2.34 13.94
C GLY A 189 -14.64 -2.29 12.75
N LYS A 190 -14.89 -1.47 11.70
CA LYS A 190 -14.00 -1.36 10.52
C LYS A 190 -12.56 -0.97 10.88
N SER A 191 -12.38 0.09 11.66
CA SER A 191 -11.06 0.52 12.13
C SER A 191 -10.36 -0.55 12.96
N THR A 192 -11.12 -1.24 13.81
CA THR A 192 -10.64 -2.38 14.61
C THR A 192 -10.21 -3.54 13.72
N LEU A 193 -10.97 -3.84 12.65
CA LEU A 193 -10.65 -4.85 11.65
C LEU A 193 -9.42 -4.46 10.82
N MET A 194 -9.32 -3.20 10.39
CA MET A 194 -8.17 -2.69 9.65
C MET A 194 -6.89 -2.78 10.49
N LYS A 195 -6.94 -2.35 11.76
CA LYS A 195 -5.84 -2.52 12.70
C LYS A 195 -5.49 -3.99 12.93
N TYR A 196 -6.49 -4.88 13.02
CA TYR A 196 -6.24 -6.32 13.12
C TYR A 196 -5.46 -6.84 11.91
N ILE A 197 -5.90 -6.53 10.69
CA ILE A 197 -5.21 -6.97 9.46
C ILE A 197 -3.79 -6.38 9.38
N TRP A 198 -3.64 -5.09 9.67
CA TRP A 198 -2.35 -4.39 9.65
C TRP A 198 -1.33 -5.01 10.62
N THR A 199 -1.77 -5.37 11.83
CA THR A 199 -0.88 -5.82 12.92
C THR A 199 -0.66 -7.33 12.95
N ASP A 200 -1.50 -8.13 12.29
CA ASP A 200 -1.39 -9.59 12.28
C ASP A 200 -0.24 -10.08 11.37
N GLY A 201 0.62 -10.93 11.91
CA GLY A 201 1.79 -11.45 11.19
C GLY A 201 1.45 -12.25 9.94
N ARG A 202 0.27 -12.89 9.88
CA ARG A 202 -0.18 -13.64 8.69
C ARG A 202 -0.32 -12.75 7.47
N THR A 203 -0.78 -11.51 7.66
CA THR A 203 -0.88 -10.52 6.57
C THR A 203 0.47 -10.33 5.90
N ARG A 204 1.54 -10.14 6.69
CA ARG A 204 2.90 -10.04 6.15
C ARG A 204 3.34 -11.32 5.45
N THR A 205 3.02 -12.49 6.00
CA THR A 205 3.33 -13.79 5.37
C THR A 205 2.69 -13.93 3.98
N HIS A 206 1.40 -13.59 3.84
CA HIS A 206 0.72 -13.66 2.55
C HIS A 206 1.25 -12.61 1.56
N LEU A 207 1.53 -11.39 2.03
CA LEU A 207 2.13 -10.34 1.18
C LEU A 207 3.55 -10.67 0.74
N LEU A 208 4.34 -11.42 1.52
CA LEU A 208 5.65 -11.90 1.09
C LEU A 208 5.54 -12.91 -0.07
N THR A 209 4.49 -13.72 -0.08
CA THR A 209 4.17 -14.58 -1.23
C THR A 209 3.90 -13.74 -2.47
N TRP A 210 3.08 -12.69 -2.36
CA TRP A 210 2.87 -11.73 -3.45
C TRP A 210 4.16 -11.00 -3.84
N ALA A 211 5.04 -10.72 -2.89
CA ALA A 211 6.28 -9.99 -3.16
C ALA A 211 7.28 -10.77 -4.04
N GLY A 212 7.15 -12.09 -4.14
CA GLY A 212 7.91 -12.91 -5.09
C GLY A 212 9.43 -12.82 -4.93
N GLY A 213 9.91 -12.60 -3.70
CA GLY A 213 11.33 -12.43 -3.39
C GLY A 213 11.86 -10.99 -3.49
N LYS A 214 11.05 -10.02 -3.93
CA LYS A 214 11.39 -8.59 -3.84
C LYS A 214 11.23 -8.08 -2.39
N PRO A 215 11.98 -7.04 -1.97
CA PRO A 215 11.75 -6.38 -0.69
C PRO A 215 10.30 -5.91 -0.54
N LEU A 216 9.65 -6.18 0.59
CA LEU A 216 8.27 -5.78 0.87
C LEU A 216 8.26 -4.63 1.88
N LEU A 217 7.68 -3.50 1.49
CA LEU A 217 7.43 -2.33 2.34
C LEU A 217 5.95 -2.22 2.67
N LEU A 218 5.66 -1.91 3.93
CA LEU A 218 4.30 -1.78 4.45
C LEU A 218 4.13 -0.38 5.03
N ALA A 219 3.02 0.30 4.75
CA ALA A 219 2.69 1.58 5.37
C ALA A 219 1.21 1.65 5.70
N ALA A 220 0.84 2.40 6.73
CA ALA A 220 -0.54 2.56 7.14
C ALA A 220 -0.89 4.01 7.49
N PHE A 221 -2.15 4.38 7.30
CA PHE A 221 -2.69 5.64 7.78
C PHE A 221 -4.14 5.46 8.23
N PHE A 222 -4.44 5.96 9.43
CA PHE A 222 -5.78 5.90 10.01
C PHE A 222 -6.30 7.33 10.15
N PHE A 223 -7.26 7.70 9.30
CA PHE A 223 -7.91 8.99 9.40
C PHE A 223 -8.64 9.13 10.74
N TYR A 224 -8.67 10.37 11.26
CA TYR A 224 -9.40 10.69 12.48
C TYR A 224 -10.07 12.06 12.41
N GLU A 225 -11.39 12.06 12.26
CA GLU A 225 -12.19 13.28 12.11
C GLU A 225 -12.02 14.23 13.31
N ARG A 226 -11.96 13.67 14.52
CA ARG A 226 -11.79 14.41 15.78
C ARG A 226 -10.32 14.71 16.11
N GLY A 227 -9.41 14.32 15.23
CA GLY A 227 -7.98 14.56 15.35
C GLY A 227 -7.55 15.95 14.88
N GLU A 228 -6.25 16.17 14.92
CA GLU A 228 -5.61 17.36 14.36
C GLU A 228 -5.79 17.45 12.83
N SER A 229 -5.50 18.62 12.25
CA SER A 229 -5.60 18.82 10.80
C SER A 229 -4.73 17.84 10.01
N SER A 230 -3.56 17.46 10.52
CA SER A 230 -2.70 16.42 9.96
C SER A 230 -3.41 15.06 9.88
N GLN A 231 -4.22 14.69 10.87
CA GLN A 231 -4.90 13.38 10.91
C GLN A 231 -6.11 13.27 9.99
N LYS A 232 -6.49 14.36 9.31
CA LYS A 232 -7.65 14.42 8.41
C LYS A 232 -7.38 15.09 7.06
N SER A 233 -6.12 15.32 6.72
CA SER A 233 -5.69 16.01 5.49
C SER A 233 -4.79 15.16 4.60
N ARG A 234 -4.71 15.54 3.32
CA ARG A 234 -3.84 14.92 2.31
C ARG A 234 -2.36 15.05 2.66
N GLU A 235 -2.00 16.19 3.27
CA GLU A 235 -0.63 16.45 3.71
C GLU A 235 -0.21 15.43 4.77
N GLY A 236 -1.05 15.20 5.78
CA GLY A 236 -0.72 14.24 6.83
C GLY A 236 -0.70 12.79 6.35
N LEU A 237 -1.59 12.41 5.43
CA LEU A 237 -1.55 11.10 4.76
C LEU A 237 -0.19 10.89 4.07
N ILE A 238 0.17 11.78 3.13
CA ILE A 238 1.40 11.63 2.33
C ILE A 238 2.65 11.73 3.22
N ARG A 239 2.68 12.66 4.19
CA ARG A 239 3.78 12.76 5.16
C ARG A 239 3.96 11.47 5.95
N SER A 240 2.87 10.89 6.43
CA SER A 240 2.92 9.64 7.20
C SER A 240 3.41 8.47 6.36
N LEU A 241 2.89 8.32 5.13
CA LEU A 241 3.33 7.28 4.22
C LEU A 241 4.80 7.43 3.83
N LEU A 242 5.23 8.63 3.42
CA LEU A 242 6.64 8.92 3.12
C LEU A 242 7.52 8.62 4.34
N HIS A 243 7.15 9.08 5.54
CA HIS A 243 7.91 8.82 6.75
C HIS A 243 8.07 7.31 7.01
N GLN A 244 6.99 6.54 6.96
CA GLN A 244 7.02 5.09 7.21
C GLN A 244 7.82 4.32 6.15
N ILE A 245 7.68 4.68 4.88
CA ILE A 245 8.36 4.00 3.76
C ILE A 245 9.86 4.33 3.77
N LEU A 246 10.22 5.61 3.89
CA LEU A 246 11.61 6.06 3.89
C LEU A 246 12.36 5.64 5.16
N SER A 247 11.65 5.47 6.29
CA SER A 247 12.24 4.86 7.49
C SER A 247 12.61 3.40 7.29
N GLN A 248 11.84 2.64 6.49
CA GLN A 248 12.16 1.25 6.15
C GLN A 248 13.26 1.15 5.08
N LYS A 249 13.34 2.14 4.18
CA LYS A 249 14.26 2.13 3.03
C LYS A 249 14.90 3.51 2.83
N ARG A 250 15.87 3.83 3.70
CA ARG A 250 16.55 5.14 3.76
C ARG A 250 17.25 5.54 2.47
N GLU A 251 17.76 4.58 1.71
CA GLU A 251 18.42 4.80 0.42
C GLU A 251 17.54 5.52 -0.62
N LEU A 252 16.22 5.56 -0.42
CA LEU A 252 15.31 6.32 -1.27
C LEU A 252 15.31 7.82 -0.97
N ILE A 253 15.70 8.27 0.24
CA ILE A 253 15.62 9.69 0.65
C ILE A 253 16.41 10.60 -0.30
N PRO A 254 17.67 10.28 -0.68
CA PRO A 254 18.43 11.09 -1.62
C PRO A 254 17.84 11.14 -3.03
N ILE A 255 16.97 10.18 -3.37
CA ILE A 255 16.31 10.06 -4.67
C ILE A 255 15.04 10.92 -4.69
N VAL A 256 14.17 10.74 -3.70
CA VAL A 256 12.87 11.45 -3.64
C VAL A 256 13.00 12.93 -3.28
N PHE A 257 14.04 13.31 -2.52
CA PHE A 257 14.30 14.70 -2.11
C PHE A 257 15.59 15.28 -2.71
N LYS A 258 16.00 14.78 -3.88
CA LYS A 258 17.23 15.23 -4.55
C LYS A 258 17.32 16.76 -4.66
N GLY A 259 16.24 17.40 -5.12
CA GLY A 259 16.19 18.85 -5.30
C GLY A 259 16.34 19.63 -3.99
N GLU A 260 15.69 19.16 -2.92
CA GLU A 260 15.76 19.77 -1.59
C GLU A 260 17.16 19.63 -0.97
N ILE A 261 17.82 18.49 -1.21
CA ILE A 261 19.19 18.21 -0.73
C ILE A 261 20.21 19.09 -1.47
N GLU A 262 20.15 19.12 -2.80
CA GLU A 262 21.09 19.89 -3.62
C GLU A 262 20.99 21.40 -3.37
N THR A 263 19.78 21.91 -3.12
CA THR A 263 19.55 23.34 -2.85
C THR A 263 19.83 23.75 -1.40
N LYS A 264 20.14 22.79 -0.51
CA LYS A 264 20.27 23.00 0.95
C LYS A 264 19.07 23.75 1.55
N ASP A 265 17.88 23.58 0.97
CA ASP A 265 16.61 24.13 1.49
C ASP A 265 16.04 23.24 2.62
N ILE A 266 16.91 22.47 3.27
CA ILE A 266 16.63 21.65 4.45
C ILE A 266 16.87 22.53 5.67
N ARG A 267 15.96 23.47 5.90
CA ARG A 267 15.90 24.10 7.23
C ARG A 267 14.99 23.24 8.10
N PRO A 268 15.46 22.75 9.26
CA PRO A 268 14.77 21.75 10.11
C PRO A 268 13.45 22.22 10.76
N ARG A 269 12.85 23.30 10.26
CA ARG A 269 11.60 23.88 10.77
C ARG A 269 10.62 24.29 9.66
N ARG A 270 10.99 24.15 8.39
CA ARG A 270 10.10 24.55 7.30
C ARG A 270 9.27 23.33 6.90
N ARG A 271 7.96 23.39 7.16
CA ARG A 271 7.02 22.37 6.69
C ARG A 271 7.17 22.22 5.17
N LEU A 272 7.35 20.99 4.70
CA LEU A 272 7.33 20.68 3.27
C LEU A 272 5.98 21.10 2.69
N SER A 273 5.99 21.86 1.60
CA SER A 273 4.76 22.26 0.93
C SER A 273 4.11 21.07 0.24
N TRP A 274 2.80 21.15 0.00
CA TRP A 274 2.07 20.10 -0.71
C TRP A 274 2.71 19.72 -2.06
N PRO A 275 3.11 20.65 -2.95
CA PRO A 275 3.75 20.28 -4.21
C PRO A 275 5.03 19.46 -4.03
N LYS A 276 5.85 19.78 -3.02
CA LYS A 276 7.07 19.02 -2.70
C LYS A 276 6.74 17.61 -2.22
N LEU A 277 5.76 17.49 -1.31
CA LEU A 277 5.30 16.19 -0.80
C LEU A 277 4.69 15.32 -1.91
N LYS A 278 3.87 15.91 -2.77
CA LYS A 278 3.26 15.25 -3.93
C LYS A 278 4.35 14.71 -4.86
N ASN A 279 5.28 15.57 -5.27
CA ASN A 279 6.38 15.20 -6.16
C ASN A 279 7.28 14.10 -5.55
N ALA A 280 7.63 14.23 -4.27
CA ALA A 280 8.43 13.21 -3.57
C ALA A 280 7.71 11.84 -3.56
N PHE A 281 6.39 11.82 -3.35
CA PHE A 281 5.61 10.58 -3.39
C PHE A 281 5.47 10.03 -4.82
N GLU A 282 5.28 10.87 -5.84
CA GLU A 282 5.28 10.46 -7.25
C GLU A 282 6.62 9.78 -7.63
N ILE A 283 7.76 10.38 -7.27
CA ILE A 283 9.09 9.81 -7.48
C ILE A 283 9.24 8.48 -6.72
N LEU A 284 8.74 8.40 -5.49
CA LEU A 284 8.79 7.15 -4.72
C LEU A 284 8.07 6.02 -5.45
N LEU A 285 6.89 6.32 -6.00
CA LEU A 285 6.05 5.34 -6.68
C LEU A 285 6.69 4.84 -7.98
N THR A 286 7.35 5.70 -8.75
CA THR A 286 8.04 5.28 -9.99
C THR A 286 9.22 4.33 -9.73
N HIS A 287 9.86 4.43 -8.55
CA HIS A 287 10.92 3.51 -8.13
C HIS A 287 10.42 2.14 -7.62
N THR A 288 9.11 1.99 -7.38
CA THR A 288 8.51 0.77 -6.82
C THR A 288 8.66 -0.42 -7.78
N SER A 289 8.34 -0.26 -9.07
CA SER A 289 8.20 -1.34 -10.07
C SER A 289 9.34 -2.36 -10.05
N ASP A 290 10.58 -1.88 -9.97
CA ASP A 290 11.77 -2.71 -10.09
C ASP A 290 12.44 -3.03 -8.75
N SER A 291 12.24 -2.20 -7.72
CA SER A 291 13.08 -2.22 -6.52
C SER A 291 12.43 -2.82 -5.28
N PHE A 292 11.11 -2.74 -5.14
CA PHE A 292 10.38 -3.25 -3.97
C PHE A 292 8.88 -3.43 -4.27
N LYS A 293 8.15 -4.07 -3.37
CA LYS A 293 6.69 -4.17 -3.41
C LYS A 293 6.13 -3.35 -2.26
N LEU A 294 5.10 -2.54 -2.53
CA LEU A 294 4.51 -1.63 -1.55
C LEU A 294 3.07 -2.00 -1.26
N CYS A 295 2.74 -2.21 0.01
CA CYS A 295 1.35 -2.35 0.45
C CYS A 295 0.98 -1.24 1.44
N ILE A 296 -0.11 -0.53 1.16
CA ILE A 296 -0.59 0.60 1.97
C ILE A 296 -1.95 0.25 2.58
N PHE A 297 -2.12 0.50 3.87
CA PHE A 297 -3.37 0.32 4.61
C PHE A 297 -3.96 1.68 4.96
N ALA A 298 -5.16 1.98 4.50
CA ALA A 298 -5.85 3.24 4.75
C ALA A 298 -7.21 3.00 5.39
N ASP A 299 -7.42 3.52 6.60
CA ASP A 299 -8.70 3.46 7.33
C ASP A 299 -9.38 4.81 7.43
N GLY A 300 -10.71 4.81 7.46
CA GLY A 300 -11.48 6.01 7.77
C GLY A 300 -11.47 7.05 6.65
N LEU A 301 -11.38 6.62 5.39
CA LEU A 301 -11.42 7.55 4.26
C LEU A 301 -12.64 8.48 4.32
N ASP A 302 -13.79 8.02 4.80
CA ASP A 302 -14.98 8.86 4.96
C ASP A 302 -14.80 10.04 5.96
N GLU A 303 -13.72 10.03 6.74
CA GLU A 303 -13.37 11.07 7.73
C GLU A 303 -12.44 12.16 7.17
N TYR A 304 -12.04 12.08 5.89
CA TYR A 304 -11.21 13.09 5.22
C TYR A 304 -12.00 14.35 4.91
N ARG A 305 -11.36 15.51 5.12
CA ARG A 305 -11.95 16.81 4.80
C ARG A 305 -11.06 17.56 3.80
N ILE A 306 -11.56 17.72 2.57
CA ILE A 306 -10.92 18.53 1.50
C ILE A 306 -10.83 20.02 1.89
N MET A 307 -11.66 20.46 2.83
CA MET A 307 -12.03 21.87 3.00
C MET A 307 -10.94 22.83 3.51
N ASP A 308 -9.72 22.37 3.81
CA ASP A 308 -8.75 23.29 4.43
C ASP A 308 -8.09 24.28 3.44
N ARG A 309 -8.17 24.11 2.10
CA ARG A 309 -7.70 25.12 1.10
C ARG A 309 -8.34 25.03 -0.30
N MET A 310 -9.64 25.26 -0.41
CA MET A 310 -10.28 25.44 -1.73
C MET A 310 -9.66 26.59 -2.55
N GLU A 311 -8.98 27.54 -1.89
CA GLU A 311 -8.34 28.71 -2.50
C GLU A 311 -7.01 28.40 -3.22
N ASP A 312 -6.44 27.20 -3.04
CA ASP A 312 -5.14 26.80 -3.62
C ASP A 312 -5.28 26.02 -4.95
N TYR A 313 -6.50 25.75 -5.43
CA TYR A 313 -6.75 25.01 -6.68
C TYR A 313 -7.09 25.98 -7.83
N THR A 314 -6.45 25.83 -8.99
CA THR A 314 -6.83 26.56 -10.21
C THR A 314 -7.95 25.83 -10.95
N GLY A 315 -8.65 26.52 -11.86
CA GLY A 315 -9.70 25.92 -12.70
C GLY A 315 -9.21 24.70 -13.48
N ASP A 316 -7.97 24.74 -13.97
CA ASP A 316 -7.33 23.67 -14.72
C ASP A 316 -7.12 22.39 -13.89
N ASP A 317 -6.87 22.53 -12.57
CA ASP A 317 -6.77 21.38 -11.65
C ASP A 317 -8.14 20.72 -11.43
N LEU A 318 -9.23 21.42 -11.68
CA LEU A 318 -10.61 20.92 -11.59
C LEU A 318 -11.09 20.34 -12.92
N GLU A 319 -10.63 20.88 -14.06
CA GLU A 319 -10.91 20.37 -15.41
C GLU A 319 -10.26 19.01 -15.67
N LEU A 320 -9.08 18.74 -15.10
CA LEU A 320 -8.43 17.41 -15.20
C LEU A 320 -9.24 16.27 -14.56
N PHE A 321 -10.25 16.60 -13.74
CA PHE A 321 -11.18 15.64 -13.12
C PHE A 321 -12.52 15.53 -13.84
N TYR A 322 -12.79 16.39 -14.82
CA TYR A 322 -14.00 16.37 -15.63
C TYR A 322 -13.63 16.62 -17.09
N ASP A 323 -13.05 15.60 -17.73
CA ASP A 323 -13.05 15.55 -19.19
C ASP A 323 -14.34 14.89 -19.65
N GLY A 324 -15.36 15.72 -19.84
CA GLY A 324 -16.52 15.38 -20.63
C GLY A 324 -16.42 16.12 -21.94
N GLU A 325 -15.88 15.50 -22.98
CA GLU A 325 -16.34 15.67 -24.37
C GLU A 325 -15.69 14.65 -25.35
N ASN A 326 -16.56 13.77 -25.87
CA ASN A 326 -16.60 13.22 -27.24
C ASN A 326 -15.59 12.14 -27.70
N ASP A 327 -16.17 10.95 -27.89
CA ASP A 327 -16.30 10.17 -29.14
C ASP A 327 -15.10 9.97 -30.09
N ASP A 328 -14.92 8.68 -30.39
CA ASP A 328 -14.19 8.02 -31.48
C ASP A 328 -12.67 7.71 -31.33
N GLU A 329 -12.42 6.38 -31.35
CA GLU A 329 -11.18 5.65 -31.58
C GLU A 329 -9.98 5.87 -30.63
N SER A 330 -9.71 4.88 -29.76
CA SER A 330 -8.37 4.27 -29.61
C SER A 330 -8.37 2.99 -28.75
N PRO A 331 -7.51 2.00 -29.08
CA PRO A 331 -7.54 0.66 -28.49
C PRO A 331 -6.63 0.48 -27.25
N ALA A 332 -6.93 -0.59 -26.51
CA ALA A 332 -6.06 -1.38 -25.63
C ALA A 332 -5.89 -0.97 -24.15
N VAL A 333 -6.95 -1.27 -23.38
CA VAL A 333 -6.95 -2.04 -22.12
C VAL A 333 -5.90 -1.70 -21.06
N LEU A 334 -6.34 -1.10 -19.94
CA LEU A 334 -5.86 -1.51 -18.62
C LEU A 334 -6.97 -1.44 -17.57
N SER A 335 -7.53 -2.61 -17.26
CA SER A 335 -8.51 -2.80 -16.20
C SER A 335 -7.93 -2.46 -14.82
N ILE A 336 -8.16 -1.23 -14.38
CA ILE A 336 -8.23 -0.87 -12.96
C ILE A 336 -9.73 -0.84 -12.65
N ALA A 337 -10.24 -1.78 -11.87
CA ALA A 337 -11.67 -1.85 -11.54
C ALA A 337 -12.11 -0.57 -10.80
N THR A 338 -12.74 0.33 -11.58
CA THR A 338 -14.10 0.89 -11.45
C THR A 338 -14.59 1.40 -10.08
N ASP A 339 -15.26 2.55 -10.16
CA ASP A 339 -16.28 3.11 -9.25
C ASP A 339 -15.79 3.83 -7.98
N ALA A 340 -15.52 5.12 -8.16
CA ALA A 340 -15.13 6.09 -7.14
C ALA A 340 -16.34 6.68 -6.41
N SER A 341 -16.57 6.35 -5.13
CA SER A 341 -17.41 7.22 -4.30
C SER A 341 -16.70 8.61 -4.15
N PRO A 342 -17.36 9.77 -4.37
CA PRO A 342 -16.81 11.10 -4.61
C PRO A 342 -16.45 11.78 -3.30
N ALA A 343 -16.75 11.15 -2.18
CA ALA A 343 -16.13 11.47 -0.92
C ALA A 343 -15.01 10.45 -0.68
N VAL A 344 -13.81 10.81 -1.18
CA VAL A 344 -12.45 10.47 -0.66
C VAL A 344 -11.66 9.29 -1.31
N PRO A 345 -10.35 9.43 -1.66
CA PRO A 345 -9.50 10.60 -1.88
C PRO A 345 -8.99 10.66 -3.33
N ILE A 346 -9.33 11.77 -4.01
CA ILE A 346 -8.87 12.14 -5.35
C ILE A 346 -7.34 12.30 -5.41
N ASP A 347 -6.66 12.55 -4.29
CA ASP A 347 -5.23 12.86 -4.27
C ASP A 347 -4.30 11.63 -4.23
N LEU A 348 -4.58 10.57 -3.45
CA LEU A 348 -3.69 9.38 -3.46
C LEU A 348 -3.87 8.61 -4.77
N LEU A 349 -5.12 8.45 -5.21
CA LEU A 349 -5.43 7.88 -6.53
C LEU A 349 -5.00 8.80 -7.66
N GLY A 350 -5.11 10.13 -7.51
CA GLY A 350 -4.62 11.11 -8.49
C GLY A 350 -3.10 11.14 -8.59
N VAL A 351 -2.39 11.01 -7.47
CA VAL A 351 -0.93 10.90 -7.42
C VAL A 351 -0.46 9.55 -7.96
N VAL A 352 -1.14 8.45 -7.61
CA VAL A 352 -0.88 7.13 -8.20
C VAL A 352 -1.20 7.16 -9.70
N LYS A 353 -2.30 7.76 -10.14
CA LYS A 353 -2.65 7.94 -11.57
C LYS A 353 -1.60 8.80 -12.30
N SER A 354 -1.19 9.92 -11.73
CA SER A 354 -0.13 10.80 -12.24
C SER A 354 1.20 10.06 -12.39
N ALA A 355 1.62 9.32 -11.36
CA ALA A 355 2.84 8.52 -11.40
C ALA A 355 2.75 7.37 -12.42
N THR A 356 1.59 6.69 -12.48
CA THR A 356 1.37 5.52 -13.35
C THR A 356 1.13 5.88 -14.82
N ALA A 357 0.65 7.10 -15.13
CA ALA A 357 0.58 7.62 -16.50
C ALA A 357 1.96 7.76 -17.17
N SER A 358 3.03 7.80 -16.37
CA SER A 358 4.41 7.81 -16.82
C SER A 358 5.07 6.41 -16.83
N MET A 359 4.35 5.33 -16.48
CA MET A 359 4.89 3.98 -16.26
C MET A 359 4.27 2.96 -17.21
N ALA A 360 4.98 1.87 -17.51
CA ALA A 360 4.46 0.82 -18.38
C ALA A 360 3.42 -0.04 -17.65
N MET A 361 2.45 -0.58 -18.39
CA MET A 361 1.31 -1.37 -17.87
C MET A 361 1.71 -2.58 -16.99
N SER A 362 2.92 -3.11 -17.18
CA SER A 362 3.52 -4.21 -16.41
C SER A 362 3.87 -3.83 -14.96
N ASP A 363 4.01 -2.54 -14.66
CA ASP A 363 4.61 -2.02 -13.43
C ASP A 363 3.58 -1.85 -12.29
N LEU A 364 2.29 -1.81 -12.63
CA LEU A 364 1.16 -1.67 -11.70
C LEU A 364 0.93 -2.89 -10.79
N THR A 365 1.59 -4.00 -11.08
CA THR A 365 1.64 -5.18 -10.21
C THR A 365 2.41 -4.92 -8.91
N ALA A 366 3.16 -3.82 -8.79
CA ALA A 366 4.04 -3.56 -7.66
C ALA A 366 3.38 -2.85 -6.44
N LEU A 367 2.12 -2.42 -6.57
CA LEU A 367 1.41 -1.63 -5.58
C LEU A 367 0.08 -2.28 -5.18
N SER A 368 -0.11 -2.52 -3.87
CA SER A 368 -1.36 -3.03 -3.31
C SER A 368 -1.92 -2.04 -2.28
N LEU A 369 -3.04 -1.40 -2.58
CA LEU A 369 -3.74 -0.45 -1.74
C LEU A 369 -4.92 -1.14 -1.02
N PHE A 370 -4.91 -1.10 0.30
CA PHE A 370 -5.95 -1.65 1.13
C PHE A 370 -6.72 -0.54 1.81
N VAL A 371 -8.02 -0.45 1.53
CA VAL A 371 -8.78 0.77 1.80
C VAL A 371 -10.11 0.43 2.47
N SER A 372 -10.47 1.15 3.55
CA SER A 372 -11.79 1.03 4.16
C SER A 372 -12.68 2.25 3.93
N VAL A 373 -13.89 2.02 3.39
CA VAL A 373 -14.91 3.04 3.11
C VAL A 373 -16.24 2.67 3.74
N ARG A 374 -17.06 3.66 4.07
CA ARG A 374 -18.42 3.46 4.57
C ARG A 374 -19.35 3.07 3.40
N ALA A 375 -19.69 1.78 3.22
CA ALA A 375 -20.71 1.41 2.25
C ALA A 375 -22.09 1.94 2.65
N MET A 376 -22.82 2.51 1.68
CA MET A 376 -24.26 2.77 1.83
C MET A 376 -25.03 1.45 1.92
N VAL A 377 -25.80 1.28 2.99
CA VAL A 377 -26.58 0.07 3.27
C VAL A 377 -27.80 0.04 2.35
N GLN A 378 -27.86 -0.91 1.42
CA GLN A 378 -29.09 -1.16 0.65
C GLN A 378 -30.15 -1.85 1.51
N THR A 379 -31.42 -1.58 1.23
CA THR A 379 -32.55 -2.15 2.00
C THR A 379 -33.56 -2.81 1.08
N ARG A 380 -33.97 -4.04 1.42
CA ARG A 380 -35.07 -4.75 0.76
C ARG A 380 -36.18 -5.01 1.77
N TYR A 381 -37.44 -4.93 1.32
CA TYR A 381 -38.60 -5.23 2.16
C TYR A 381 -39.22 -6.58 1.75
N LYS A 382 -39.61 -7.39 2.73
CA LYS A 382 -40.47 -8.56 2.49
C LYS A 382 -41.92 -8.11 2.33
N ARG A 383 -42.68 -8.85 1.51
CA ARG A 383 -44.13 -8.63 1.34
C ARG A 383 -44.85 -8.90 2.67
N PRO A 384 -45.76 -8.03 3.10
CA PRO A 384 -46.55 -8.26 4.33
C PRO A 384 -47.66 -9.30 4.14
N PHE A 385 -47.94 -9.71 2.90
CA PHE A 385 -48.97 -10.69 2.56
C PHE A 385 -48.47 -11.72 1.54
N SER A 386 -49.14 -12.86 1.50
CA SER A 386 -48.90 -13.95 0.55
C SER A 386 -49.60 -13.67 -0.79
N LEU A 387 -48.89 -13.79 -1.91
CA LEU A 387 -49.43 -13.53 -3.26
C LEU A 387 -50.63 -14.43 -3.61
N PRO A 388 -50.54 -15.76 -3.40
CA PRO A 388 -51.67 -16.65 -3.66
C PRO A 388 -52.90 -16.29 -2.83
N LEU A 389 -52.71 -15.91 -1.56
CA LEU A 389 -53.80 -15.52 -0.68
C LEU A 389 -54.44 -14.20 -1.15
N HIS A 390 -53.64 -13.21 -1.54
CA HIS A 390 -54.15 -11.95 -2.07
C HIS A 390 -55.00 -12.16 -3.34
N PHE A 391 -54.52 -12.96 -4.30
CA PHE A 391 -55.28 -13.27 -5.51
C PHE A 391 -56.52 -14.11 -5.22
N ALA A 392 -56.48 -15.02 -4.25
CA ALA A 392 -57.66 -15.78 -3.83
C ALA A 392 -58.75 -14.87 -3.24
N ILE A 393 -58.37 -13.94 -2.36
CA ILE A 393 -59.30 -12.96 -1.77
C ILE A 393 -59.86 -12.03 -2.84
N LEU A 394 -58.99 -11.45 -3.69
CA LEU A 394 -59.41 -10.56 -4.78
C LEU A 394 -60.35 -11.29 -5.76
N GLY A 395 -60.01 -12.53 -6.13
CA GLY A 395 -60.83 -13.37 -7.00
C GLY A 395 -62.20 -13.69 -6.40
N ALA A 396 -62.26 -14.04 -5.11
CA ALA A 396 -63.52 -14.29 -4.42
C ALA A 396 -64.43 -13.06 -4.40
N VAL A 397 -63.88 -11.89 -4.07
CA VAL A 397 -64.63 -10.62 -4.05
C VAL A 397 -65.05 -10.21 -5.47
N PHE A 398 -64.22 -10.47 -6.47
CA PHE A 398 -64.56 -10.22 -7.87
C PHE A 398 -65.71 -11.11 -8.36
N VAL A 399 -65.74 -12.39 -7.99
CA VAL A 399 -66.86 -13.30 -8.30
C VAL A 399 -68.16 -12.78 -7.67
N VAL A 400 -68.11 -12.34 -6.41
CA VAL A 400 -69.28 -11.74 -5.74
C VAL A 400 -69.75 -10.49 -6.47
N PHE A 401 -68.83 -9.61 -6.89
CA PHE A 401 -69.15 -8.44 -7.71
C PHE A 401 -69.86 -8.83 -9.03
N VAL A 402 -69.34 -9.82 -9.77
CA VAL A 402 -69.94 -10.28 -11.02
C VAL A 402 -71.36 -10.84 -10.80
N VAL A 403 -71.56 -11.63 -9.75
CA VAL A 403 -72.89 -12.17 -9.41
C VAL A 403 -73.88 -11.04 -9.09
N LEU A 404 -73.46 -10.04 -8.31
CA LEU A 404 -74.29 -8.88 -7.97
C LEU A 404 -74.60 -8.01 -9.21
N LEU A 405 -73.62 -7.84 -10.09
CA LEU A 405 -73.78 -7.10 -11.34
C LEU A 405 -74.82 -7.75 -12.25
N VAL A 406 -74.78 -9.08 -12.40
CA VAL A 406 -75.73 -9.84 -13.23
C VAL A 406 -77.13 -9.86 -12.60
N LYS A 407 -77.24 -10.01 -11.29
CA LYS A 407 -78.55 -10.13 -10.60
C LYS A 407 -79.28 -8.80 -10.39
N PHE A 408 -78.55 -7.75 -10.04
CA PHE A 408 -79.15 -6.48 -9.57
C PHE A 408 -78.78 -5.28 -10.45
N GLY A 409 -77.89 -5.45 -11.43
CA GLY A 409 -77.42 -4.38 -12.30
C GLY A 409 -76.38 -3.46 -11.64
N GLY A 410 -75.76 -2.61 -12.45
CA GLY A 410 -74.62 -1.77 -12.03
C GLY A 410 -74.97 -0.58 -11.13
N ARG A 411 -76.23 -0.17 -11.06
CA ARG A 411 -76.69 0.96 -10.22
C ARG A 411 -77.13 0.55 -8.82
N HIS A 412 -77.16 -0.75 -8.52
CA HIS A 412 -77.58 -1.23 -7.21
C HIS A 412 -76.49 -0.95 -6.17
N PRO A 413 -76.83 -0.44 -4.96
CA PRO A 413 -75.84 -0.07 -3.94
C PRO A 413 -74.86 -1.20 -3.60
N ALA A 414 -75.34 -2.44 -3.46
CA ALA A 414 -74.48 -3.58 -3.16
C ALA A 414 -73.45 -3.89 -4.27
N THR A 415 -73.83 -3.70 -5.55
CA THR A 415 -72.93 -3.87 -6.69
C THR A 415 -71.83 -2.81 -6.68
N ILE A 416 -72.20 -1.56 -6.37
CA ILE A 416 -71.26 -0.44 -6.23
C ILE A 416 -70.30 -0.69 -5.06
N THR A 417 -70.79 -1.13 -3.90
CA THR A 417 -69.94 -1.45 -2.75
C THR A 417 -68.97 -2.58 -3.06
N ALA A 418 -69.42 -3.64 -3.72
CA ALA A 418 -68.54 -4.75 -4.13
C ALA A 418 -67.48 -4.28 -5.13
N MET A 419 -67.84 -3.42 -6.09
CA MET A 419 -66.89 -2.82 -7.04
C MET A 419 -65.83 -1.97 -6.34
N ILE A 420 -66.24 -1.13 -5.39
CA ILE A 420 -65.33 -0.33 -4.58
C ILE A 420 -64.40 -1.24 -3.77
N LEU A 421 -64.92 -2.32 -3.18
CA LEU A 421 -64.11 -3.26 -2.40
C LEU A 421 -63.06 -3.97 -3.27
N VAL A 422 -63.42 -4.41 -4.48
CA VAL A 422 -62.45 -4.95 -5.46
C VAL A 422 -61.36 -3.93 -5.75
N LEU A 423 -61.74 -2.67 -6.03
CA LEU A 423 -60.81 -1.59 -6.36
C LEU A 423 -59.87 -1.29 -5.18
N VAL A 424 -60.40 -1.20 -3.95
CA VAL A 424 -59.63 -0.93 -2.74
C VAL A 424 -58.64 -2.07 -2.46
N ILE A 425 -59.08 -3.33 -2.53
CA ILE A 425 -58.19 -4.49 -2.32
C ILE A 425 -57.08 -4.51 -3.37
N ALA A 426 -57.41 -4.25 -4.64
CA ALA A 426 -56.43 -4.20 -5.72
C ALA A 426 -55.41 -3.06 -5.53
N ILE A 427 -55.87 -1.87 -5.14
CA ILE A 427 -55.01 -0.70 -4.88
C ILE A 427 -54.10 -0.96 -3.68
N LEU A 428 -54.65 -1.43 -2.54
CA LEU A 428 -53.85 -1.74 -1.35
C LEU A 428 -52.82 -2.84 -1.63
N GLY A 429 -53.20 -3.85 -2.41
CA GLY A 429 -52.28 -4.90 -2.86
C GLY A 429 -51.08 -4.35 -3.62
N ARG A 430 -51.27 -3.33 -4.47
CA ARG A 430 -50.18 -2.67 -5.20
C ARG A 430 -49.37 -1.73 -4.31
N ILE A 431 -50.01 -0.93 -3.46
CA ILE A 431 -49.32 0.04 -2.59
C ILE A 431 -48.37 -0.65 -1.61
N PHE A 432 -48.78 -1.79 -1.06
CA PHE A 432 -47.98 -2.56 -0.10
C PHE A 432 -47.10 -3.62 -0.76
N ASP A 433 -47.07 -3.69 -2.10
CA ASP A 433 -46.15 -4.58 -2.80
C ASP A 433 -44.78 -3.89 -2.92
N PRO A 434 -43.73 -4.40 -2.25
CA PRO A 434 -42.37 -3.88 -2.38
C PRO A 434 -41.81 -3.97 -3.81
N ASP A 435 -42.40 -4.79 -4.69
CA ASP A 435 -42.04 -4.81 -6.10
C ASP A 435 -42.72 -3.70 -6.92
N THR A 436 -43.79 -3.08 -6.39
CA THR A 436 -44.36 -1.85 -6.93
C THR A 436 -43.57 -0.67 -6.36
N ALA A 437 -42.45 -0.39 -6.98
CA ALA A 437 -41.50 0.63 -6.57
C ALA A 437 -41.46 1.79 -7.58
N TYR A 438 -41.12 2.97 -7.09
CA TYR A 438 -40.72 4.08 -7.93
C TYR A 438 -39.33 3.78 -8.49
N LEU A 439 -39.21 3.83 -9.81
CA LEU A 439 -37.96 3.62 -10.53
C LEU A 439 -37.40 4.99 -10.87
N THR A 440 -36.26 5.31 -10.28
CA THR A 440 -35.52 6.54 -10.56
C THR A 440 -34.15 6.20 -11.07
N GLU A 441 -33.45 7.20 -11.57
CA GLU A 441 -32.02 7.12 -11.73
C GLU A 441 -31.40 8.00 -10.66
N THR A 442 -30.37 7.50 -10.00
CA THR A 442 -29.49 8.37 -9.24
C THR A 442 -28.15 8.34 -9.92
N THR A 443 -27.56 9.51 -10.10
CA THR A 443 -26.14 9.58 -10.35
C THR A 443 -25.49 9.11 -9.06
N LEU A 444 -24.79 7.99 -9.18
CA LEU A 444 -23.92 7.54 -8.16
C LEU A 444 -22.85 8.58 -7.95
N ASP A 445 -22.26 8.33 -6.82
CA ASP A 445 -21.21 9.08 -6.25
C ASP A 445 -19.99 9.10 -7.27
N ASP A 446 -19.83 8.07 -8.12
CA ASP A 446 -18.80 7.95 -9.18
C ASP A 446 -19.16 8.57 -10.55
N GLY A 447 -20.30 9.27 -10.65
CA GLY A 447 -20.83 9.77 -11.93
C GLY A 447 -21.62 8.74 -12.74
N THR A 448 -21.61 7.46 -12.35
CA THR A 448 -22.37 6.40 -13.00
C THR A 448 -23.85 6.60 -12.74
N VAL A 449 -24.65 6.67 -13.79
CA VAL A 449 -26.10 6.71 -13.65
C VAL A 449 -26.60 5.29 -13.40
N VAL A 450 -27.17 5.06 -12.22
CA VAL A 450 -27.73 3.75 -11.89
C VAL A 450 -29.22 3.79 -11.66
N PRO A 451 -29.94 2.76 -12.12
CA PRO A 451 -31.36 2.64 -11.88
C PRO A 451 -31.60 2.23 -10.42
N VAL A 452 -32.39 3.03 -9.73
CA VAL A 452 -32.78 2.92 -8.33
C VAL A 452 -34.20 2.41 -8.23
N LYS A 453 -34.40 1.41 -7.37
CA LYS A 453 -35.70 0.88 -7.01
C LYS A 453 -36.05 1.33 -5.59
N ARG A 454 -37.07 2.18 -5.45
CA ARG A 454 -37.55 2.70 -4.16
C ARG A 454 -39.02 2.32 -3.92
N PRO A 455 -39.33 1.39 -2.99
CA PRO A 455 -40.71 1.02 -2.68
C PRO A 455 -41.54 2.19 -2.15
N LEU A 456 -42.85 2.18 -2.39
CA LEU A 456 -43.75 3.23 -1.87
C LEU A 456 -43.89 3.16 -0.34
N ILE A 457 -44.22 1.98 0.18
CA ILE A 457 -44.39 1.74 1.61
C ILE A 457 -43.54 0.55 2.03
N GLY A 458 -42.77 0.72 3.11
CA GLY A 458 -41.95 -0.32 3.70
C GLY A 458 -42.17 -0.40 5.21
N PHE A 459 -42.35 -1.62 5.72
CA PHE A 459 -42.52 -1.84 7.15
C PHE A 459 -41.16 -2.12 7.80
N LYS A 460 -40.82 -1.40 8.88
CA LYS A 460 -39.52 -1.53 9.56
C LYS A 460 -39.24 -2.94 10.07
N HIS A 461 -40.27 -3.68 10.49
CA HIS A 461 -40.15 -5.06 10.96
C HIS A 461 -39.98 -6.10 9.82
N LEU A 462 -40.23 -5.70 8.56
CA LEU A 462 -40.05 -6.54 7.37
C LEU A 462 -38.85 -6.09 6.52
N GLU A 463 -38.06 -5.15 7.04
CA GLU A 463 -36.87 -4.61 6.40
C GLU A 463 -35.67 -5.54 6.59
N ILE A 464 -34.99 -5.83 5.48
CA ILE A 464 -33.75 -6.59 5.43
C ILE A 464 -32.67 -5.63 4.97
N LYS A 465 -31.70 -5.38 5.86
CA LYS A 465 -30.51 -4.58 5.57
C LYS A 465 -29.47 -5.49 4.93
N LEU A 466 -28.99 -5.11 3.75
CA LEU A 466 -28.03 -5.89 2.98
C LEU A 466 -26.65 -5.21 3.08
N GLY A 467 -25.61 -6.00 3.38
CA GLY A 467 -24.17 -5.69 3.43
C GLY A 467 -23.44 -7.03 3.66
N VAL A 468 -22.18 -7.31 3.30
CA VAL A 468 -20.94 -6.56 3.46
C VAL A 468 -19.84 -7.34 2.70
N THR A 469 -19.59 -7.08 1.40
CA THR A 469 -18.38 -7.46 0.62
C THR A 469 -18.61 -7.19 -0.86
N GLY A 470 -17.69 -6.46 -1.50
CA GLY A 470 -17.50 -6.36 -2.97
C GLY A 470 -18.58 -5.61 -3.75
N ASP A 471 -18.19 -4.80 -4.73
CA ASP A 471 -18.89 -4.40 -5.97
C ASP A 471 -20.45 -4.52 -6.02
N TYR A 472 -21.20 -3.79 -5.17
CA TYR A 472 -22.68 -3.84 -5.18
C TYR A 472 -23.35 -2.48 -4.95
N GLU A 473 -23.04 -1.47 -5.76
CA GLU A 473 -23.95 -0.31 -5.88
C GLU A 473 -25.20 -0.67 -6.70
N VAL A 474 -25.06 -1.60 -7.65
CA VAL A 474 -26.14 -2.22 -8.44
C VAL A 474 -26.11 -3.73 -8.21
N ARG A 475 -27.25 -4.35 -7.88
CA ARG A 475 -27.33 -5.80 -7.64
C ARG A 475 -27.32 -6.58 -8.96
N SER A 476 -27.20 -7.90 -8.88
CA SER A 476 -27.32 -8.81 -10.04
C SER A 476 -28.66 -8.71 -10.79
N ASP A 477 -29.68 -8.07 -10.21
CA ASP A 477 -30.96 -7.76 -10.86
C ASP A 477 -30.92 -6.45 -11.66
N GLY A 478 -29.78 -5.75 -11.66
CA GLY A 478 -29.59 -4.48 -12.34
C GLY A 478 -30.08 -3.27 -11.54
N TRP A 479 -30.49 -3.40 -10.27
CA TRP A 479 -31.06 -2.29 -9.50
C TRP A 479 -30.30 -1.95 -8.21
N ARG A 480 -30.28 -0.67 -7.85
CA ARG A 480 -29.92 -0.17 -6.52
C ARG A 480 -31.15 -0.08 -5.64
N HIS A 481 -31.17 -0.77 -4.49
CA HIS A 481 -32.36 -0.81 -3.61
C HIS A 481 -32.25 0.18 -2.45
N GLU A 482 -33.21 1.09 -2.38
CA GLU A 482 -33.25 2.15 -1.36
C GLU A 482 -34.41 2.01 -0.35
N PRO A 483 -34.34 2.71 0.79
CA PRO A 483 -35.44 2.73 1.76
C PRO A 483 -36.74 3.22 1.14
N ALA A 484 -37.86 2.64 1.56
CA ALA A 484 -39.18 3.03 1.06
C ALA A 484 -39.48 4.51 1.33
N LEU A 485 -40.24 5.14 0.43
CA LEU A 485 -40.68 6.54 0.54
C LEU A 485 -41.38 6.81 1.86
N ILE A 486 -42.28 5.91 2.26
CA ILE A 486 -42.98 5.94 3.55
C ILE A 486 -42.56 4.70 4.33
N ARG A 487 -41.86 4.91 5.44
CA ARG A 487 -41.38 3.84 6.32
C ARG A 487 -42.24 3.80 7.58
N ILE A 488 -42.95 2.69 7.75
CA ILE A 488 -43.94 2.46 8.82
C ILE A 488 -43.37 1.52 9.89
#